data_AF-A0A7C8DRB0-F1
#
_entry.id   AF-A0A7C8DRB0-F1
#
_cell.length_a   1.000
_cell.length_b   1.000
_cell.length_c   1.000
_cell.angle_alpha   90.00
_cell.angle_beta   90.00
_cell.angle_gamma   90.00
#
_symmetry.space_group_name_H-M   'P 1'
#
loop_
_entity.id
_entity.type
_entity.pdbx_description
1 polymer ?
#
loop_
_entity_poly.entity_id
_entity_poly.type
_entity_poly.pdbx_seq_one_letter_code
_entity_poly.pdbx_strand_id
1 'polypeptide(L)' 'MNQSKKYGFRTSQEKDNWRAEITRRASATKTIVSKKQDGFKTEAEAAEWAEKELLAFTAKQSAQNKRHAEKRKK' A
#
# COMPACT_ATOMS: atom_id res chain seq x y z
N MET A 1 -6.94 -5.99 20.18
CA MET A 1 -7.37 -5.40 18.89
C MET A 1 -6.15 -4.96 18.10
N ASN A 2 -5.55 -5.83 17.28
CA ASN A 2 -4.49 -5.40 16.37
C ASN A 2 -5.11 -5.24 14.99
N GLN A 3 -5.37 -3.99 14.58
CA GLN A 3 -5.83 -3.69 13.23
C GLN A 3 -4.81 -4.28 12.26
N SER A 4 -5.18 -5.38 11.62
CA SER A 4 -4.37 -5.94 10.56
C SER A 4 -4.29 -4.89 9.45
N LYS A 5 -3.13 -4.25 9.32
CA LYS A 5 -2.91 -3.14 8.38
C LYS A 5 -3.33 -3.62 6.99
N LYS A 6 -4.33 -2.96 6.40
CA LYS A 6 -4.89 -3.33 5.08
C LYS A 6 -3.87 -3.17 3.96
N TYR A 7 -2.94 -2.25 4.12
CA TYR A 7 -1.87 -1.97 3.18
C TYR A 7 -0.52 -2.19 3.87
N GLY A 8 0.43 -2.70 3.10
CA GLY A 8 1.84 -2.82 3.48
C GLY A 8 2.71 -2.53 2.25
N PHE A 9 4.01 -2.56 2.43
CA PHE A 9 4.96 -2.46 1.33
C PHE A 9 6.05 -3.51 1.48
N ARG A 10 6.69 -3.84 0.36
CA ARG A 10 7.83 -4.73 0.29
C ARG A 10 8.86 -4.10 -0.65
N THR A 11 10.10 -4.00 -0.19
CA THR A 11 11.25 -3.68 -1.03
C THR A 11 11.90 -4.98 -1.48
N SER A 12 12.43 -5.02 -2.70
CA SER A 12 13.18 -6.16 -3.23
C SER A 12 14.25 -5.64 -4.15
N GLN A 13 15.45 -6.20 -4.01
CA GLN A 13 16.60 -5.85 -4.84
C GLN A 13 16.56 -6.66 -6.15
N GLU A 14 16.63 -5.98 -7.29
CA GLU A 14 16.76 -6.58 -8.61
C GLU A 14 18.06 -6.13 -9.26
N LYS A 15 19.05 -7.04 -9.27
CA LYS A 15 20.40 -6.84 -9.84
C LYS A 15 21.08 -5.59 -9.27
N ASP A 16 20.94 -4.45 -9.94
CA ASP A 16 21.55 -3.16 -9.61
C ASP A 16 20.55 -2.10 -9.12
N ASN A 17 19.25 -2.41 -9.15
CA ASN A 17 18.19 -1.49 -8.77
C ASN A 17 17.32 -2.07 -7.64
N TRP A 18 16.61 -1.19 -6.97
CA TRP A 18 15.59 -1.52 -5.99
C TRP A 18 14.20 -1.39 -6.60
N ARG A 19 13.33 -2.31 -6.20
CA ARG A 19 11.90 -2.30 -6.49
C ARG A 19 11.14 -2.14 -5.19
N ALA A 20 10.11 -1.29 -5.20
CA ALA A 20 9.12 -1.18 -4.15
C ALA A 20 7.76 -1.67 -4.64
N GLU A 21 7.12 -2.52 -3.84
CA GLU A 21 5.81 -3.08 -4.11
C GLU A 21 4.86 -2.76 -2.96
N ILE A 22 3.78 -2.06 -3.26
CA ILE A 22 2.70 -1.81 -2.30
C ILE A 22 1.75 -2.98 -2.36
N THR A 23 1.62 -3.67 -1.24
CA THR A 23 0.73 -4.82 -1.09
C THR A 23 -0.53 -4.42 -0.35
N ARG A 24 -1.66 -5.02 -0.71
CA ARG A 24 -2.91 -4.90 0.03
C ARG A 24 -3.42 -6.27 0.40
N ARG A 25 -3.95 -6.38 1.61
CA ARG A 25 -4.72 -7.52 2.06
C ARG A 25 -6.09 -7.46 1.40
N ALA A 26 -6.30 -8.31 0.40
CA ALA A 26 -7.57 -8.43 -0.32
C ALA A 26 -8.57 -9.30 0.46
N SER A 27 -8.09 -10.37 1.09
CA SER A 27 -8.85 -11.23 2.00
C SER A 27 -7.96 -11.69 3.16
N ALA A 28 -8.51 -12.45 4.11
CA ALA A 28 -7.74 -12.95 5.24
C ALA A 28 -6.48 -13.74 4.82
N THR A 29 -6.57 -14.47 3.71
CA THR A 29 -5.52 -15.35 3.17
C THR A 29 -4.82 -14.80 1.94
N LYS A 30 -5.37 -13.75 1.29
CA LYS A 30 -4.86 -13.23 0.01
C LYS A 30 -4.32 -11.82 0.15
N THR A 31 -3.02 -11.69 -0.11
CA THR A 31 -2.33 -10.41 -0.27
C THR A 31 -2.00 -10.22 -1.75
N ILE A 32 -2.31 -9.04 -2.30
CA ILE A 32 -2.05 -8.72 -3.71
C ILE A 32 -1.24 -7.43 -3.83
N VAL A 33 -0.43 -7.34 -4.88
CA VAL A 33 0.28 -6.11 -5.22
C VAL A 33 -0.71 -5.12 -5.85
N SER A 34 -0.80 -3.91 -5.29
CA SER A 34 -1.67 -2.85 -5.79
C SER A 34 -0.93 -1.87 -6.69
N LYS A 35 0.34 -1.61 -6.39
CA LYS A 35 1.21 -0.74 -7.18
C LYS A 35 2.64 -1.24 -7.00
N LYS A 36 3.42 -1.25 -8.05
CA LYS A 36 4.86 -1.54 -8.01
C LYS A 36 5.59 -0.47 -8.78
N GLN A 37 6.79 -0.14 -8.31
CA GLN A 37 7.70 0.78 -8.96
C GLN A 37 9.11 0.22 -8.83
N ASP A 38 9.83 0.22 -9.94
CA ASP A 38 11.23 -0.13 -10.04
C ASP A 38 12.07 1.05 -10.52
N GLY A 39 13.39 0.84 -10.53
CA GLY A 39 14.37 1.84 -10.92
C GLY A 39 14.88 2.71 -9.78
N PHE A 40 14.68 2.29 -8.52
CA PHE A 40 15.30 2.99 -7.39
C PHE A 40 16.78 2.61 -7.28
N LYS A 41 17.63 3.58 -6.92
CA LYS A 41 19.06 3.31 -6.71
C LYS A 41 19.33 2.76 -5.32
N THR A 42 18.52 3.15 -4.34
CA THR A 42 18.68 2.79 -2.94
C THR A 42 17.40 2.20 -2.36
N GLU A 43 17.56 1.35 -1.34
CA GLU A 43 16.43 0.83 -0.57
C GLU A 43 15.64 1.96 0.11
N ALA A 44 16.35 2.99 0.59
CA ALA A 44 15.76 4.14 1.26
C ALA A 44 14.80 4.90 0.33
N GLU A 45 15.22 5.22 -0.91
CA GLU A 45 14.33 5.87 -1.89
C GLU A 45 13.10 5.00 -2.21
N ALA A 46 13.30 3.69 -2.32
CA ALA A 46 12.22 2.74 -2.56
C ALA A 46 11.21 2.70 -1.39
N ALA A 47 11.71 2.74 -0.15
CA ALA A 47 10.89 2.76 1.06
C ALA A 47 10.15 4.09 1.23
N GLU A 48 10.81 5.23 1.06
CA GLU A 48 10.19 6.57 1.13
C GLU A 48 9.07 6.70 0.09
N TRP A 49 9.31 6.23 -1.13
CA TRP A 49 8.27 6.21 -2.17
C TRP A 49 7.08 5.35 -1.74
N ALA A 50 7.35 4.15 -1.18
CA ALA A 50 6.30 3.25 -0.75
C ALA A 50 5.47 3.83 0.39
N GLU A 51 6.10 4.50 1.37
CA GLU A 51 5.42 5.15 2.49
C GLU A 51 4.52 6.29 2.02
N LYS A 52 5.03 7.15 1.13
CA LYS A 52 4.27 8.27 0.55
C LYS A 52 3.03 7.79 -0.18
N GLU A 53 3.17 6.74 -0.98
CA GLU A 53 2.03 6.15 -1.69
C GLU A 53 1.07 5.44 -0.73
N LEU A 54 1.57 4.76 0.30
CA LEU A 54 0.73 4.09 1.30
C LEU A 54 -0.19 5.07 2.05
N LEU A 55 0.30 6.29 2.32
CA LEU A 55 -0.52 7.39 2.85
C LEU A 55 -1.64 7.76 1.88
N ALA A 56 -1.33 7.91 0.58
CA ALA A 56 -2.33 8.23 -0.45
C ALA A 56 -3.40 7.12 -0.57
N PHE A 57 -3.00 5.85 -0.55
CA PHE A 57 -3.94 4.72 -0.55
C PHE A 57 -4.84 4.71 0.69
N THR A 58 -4.28 4.99 1.86
CA THR A 58 -5.02 5.03 3.13
C THR A 58 -6.03 6.17 3.14
N ALA A 59 -5.64 7.36 2.69
CA ALA A 59 -6.53 8.52 2.58
C ALA A 59 -7.70 8.22 1.62
N LYS A 60 -7.40 7.66 0.44
CA LYS A 60 -8.42 7.27 -0.54
C LYS A 60 -9.37 6.21 0.02
N GLN A 61 -8.87 5.22 0.76
CA GLN A 61 -9.71 4.20 1.40
C GLN A 61 -10.59 4.80 2.50
N SER A 62 -10.05 5.70 3.32
CA SER A 62 -10.80 6.40 4.37
C SER A 62 -11.94 7.23 3.79
N ALA A 63 -11.69 8.00 2.74
CA ALA A 63 -12.71 8.79 2.05
C ALA A 63 -13.83 7.90 1.46
N GLN A 64 -13.47 6.76 0.85
CA GLN A 64 -14.47 5.79 0.37
C GLN A 64 -15.28 5.19 1.51
N ASN A 65 -14.64 4.80 2.62
CA ASN A 65 -15.33 4.25 3.78
C ASN A 65 -16.34 5.25 4.35
N LYS A 66 -15.97 6.53 4.47
CA LYS A 66 -16.88 7.61 4.88
C LYS A 66 -18.08 7.70 3.94
N ARG A 67 -17.86 7.77 2.62
CA ARG A 67 -18.94 7.80 1.63
C ARG A 67 -19.87 6.58 1.71
N HIS A 68 -19.33 5.39 1.92
CA HIS A 68 -20.14 4.18 2.06
C HIS A 68 -20.92 4.14 3.38
N ALA A 69 -20.36 4.67 4.47
CA ALA A 69 -21.06 4.81 5.74
C ALA A 69 -22.28 5.74 5.61
N GLU A 70 -22.10 6.91 4.99
CA GLU A 70 -23.21 7.84 4.71
C GLU A 70 -24.32 7.18 3.87
N LYS A 71 -23.95 6.41 2.83
CA LYS A 71 -24.93 5.68 2.01
C LYS A 71 -25.72 4.61 2.76
N ARG A 72 -25.17 4.02 3.82
CA ARG A 72 -25.85 2.99 4.63
C ARG A 72 -26.76 3.59 5.70
N LYS A 73 -26.54 4.86 6.05
CA LYS A 73 -27.34 5.58 7.04
C LYS A 73 -28.64 6.13 6.45
N LYS A 74 -28.68 6.30 5.12
CA LYS A 74 -29.87 6.66 4.34
C LYS A 74 -30.65 5.41 3.97
#